data_AF-A0AAU4QF65-F1
#
_entry.id   AF-A0AAU4QF65-F1
#
_cell.length_a   1.000
_cell.length_b   1.000
_cell.length_c   1.000
_cell.angle_alpha   90.00
_cell.angle_beta   90.00
_cell.angle_gamma   90.00
#
_symmetry.space_group_name_H-M   'P 1'
#
loop_
_entity.id
_entity.type
_entity.pdbx_description
1 polymer ?
#
loop_
_entity_poly.entity_id
_entity_poly.type
_entity_poly.pdbx_seq_one_letter_code
_entity_poly.pdbx_strand_id
1 'polypeptide(L)'
;MPTGRRPRSTAESSHPPERSDRHNSHARPGHFSKILLRAHRKSGEFREVPLPRSVREAIECFVEKHGTTADGYVLRGTRAKHMSHGTINYIWYRKLPGKDVDIPEGMSVYGYRHFFAANCLAHNIPITDVAEWMGHKSIEVTFRIYRHLMPASIGRAARLLDQELHDLAA
;
A
#
# COMPACT_ATOMS: atom_id res chain seq x y z
N MET A 1 -21.33 -54.29 12.99
CA MET A 1 -20.44 -53.25 13.58
C MET A 1 -18.99 -53.58 13.22
N PRO A 2 -18.14 -52.59 12.91
CA PRO A 2 -17.49 -52.39 11.60
C PRO A 2 -16.04 -52.94 11.53
N THR A 3 -15.38 -53.08 10.38
CA THR A 3 -14.62 -51.98 9.74
C THR A 3 -14.04 -52.43 8.39
N GLY A 4 -14.47 -51.77 7.30
CA GLY A 4 -13.82 -51.89 6.00
C GLY A 4 -12.57 -51.02 5.94
N ARG A 5 -11.43 -51.60 5.54
CA ARG A 5 -10.24 -50.85 5.12
C ARG A 5 -10.43 -50.41 3.67
N ARG A 6 -10.53 -49.11 3.41
CA ARG A 6 -10.31 -48.52 2.09
C ARG A 6 -8.80 -48.33 1.86
N PRO A 7 -8.26 -48.61 0.66
CA PRO A 7 -6.90 -48.24 0.33
C PRO A 7 -6.77 -46.74 0.04
N ARG A 8 -5.58 -46.21 0.32
CA ARG A 8 -5.18 -44.80 0.16
C ARG A 8 -5.18 -44.43 -1.32
N SER A 9 -5.92 -43.37 -1.66
CA SER A 9 -5.83 -42.67 -2.94
C SER A 9 -4.49 -41.93 -3.02
N THR A 10 -3.79 -42.17 -4.11
CA THR A 10 -2.50 -41.61 -4.51
C THR A 10 -2.65 -40.20 -5.05
N ALA A 11 -1.84 -39.29 -4.50
CA ALA A 11 -1.26 -38.08 -5.10
C ALA A 11 -2.02 -37.45 -6.29
N GLU A 12 -2.87 -36.48 -5.98
CA GLU A 12 -3.36 -35.49 -6.95
C GLU A 12 -2.23 -34.47 -7.18
N SER A 13 -1.61 -34.54 -8.36
CA SER A 13 -0.54 -33.64 -8.79
C SER A 13 -1.07 -32.22 -8.93
N SER A 14 -0.77 -31.36 -7.96
CA SER A 14 -1.06 -29.94 -8.02
C SER A 14 -0.02 -29.27 -8.92
N HIS A 15 -0.38 -29.01 -10.18
CA HIS A 15 0.36 -28.10 -11.04
C HIS A 15 0.45 -26.72 -10.37
N PRO A 16 1.65 -26.09 -10.28
CA PRO A 16 1.75 -24.69 -9.90
C PRO A 16 1.17 -23.82 -11.02
N PRO A 17 0.45 -22.72 -10.72
CA PRO A 17 0.00 -21.81 -11.77
C PRO A 17 1.22 -21.16 -12.43
N GLU A 18 1.30 -21.29 -13.76
CA GLU A 18 2.27 -20.60 -14.61
C GLU A 18 2.32 -19.12 -14.25
N ARG A 19 3.49 -18.65 -13.82
CA ARG A 19 3.82 -17.22 -13.81
C ARG A 19 3.84 -16.77 -15.26
N SER A 20 2.85 -15.98 -15.66
CA SER A 20 2.95 -15.26 -16.93
C SER A 20 4.01 -14.18 -16.79
N ASP A 21 5.24 -14.51 -17.15
CA ASP A 21 6.31 -13.56 -17.42
C ASP A 21 5.94 -12.74 -18.66
N ARG A 22 5.15 -11.68 -18.47
CA ARG A 22 5.08 -10.60 -19.44
C ARG A 22 6.03 -9.51 -18.99
N HIS A 23 7.27 -9.64 -19.46
CA HIS A 23 8.20 -8.54 -19.63
C HIS A 23 7.49 -7.39 -20.35
N ASN A 24 7.28 -6.28 -19.65
CA ASN A 24 7.07 -4.98 -20.29
C ASN A 24 8.33 -4.14 -20.06
N SER A 25 9.37 -4.47 -20.82
CA SER A 25 10.42 -3.52 -21.17
C SER A 25 9.76 -2.36 -21.94
N HIS A 26 10.32 -1.15 -21.85
CA HIS A 26 9.83 0.16 -22.33
C HIS A 26 9.20 1.08 -21.25
N ALA A 27 10.00 1.44 -20.25
CA ALA A 27 9.71 2.59 -19.37
C ALA A 27 9.89 3.91 -20.15
N ARG A 28 8.78 4.54 -20.54
CA ARG A 28 8.73 5.92 -21.04
C ARG A 28 8.95 6.93 -19.90
N PRO A 29 9.50 8.14 -20.14
CA PRO A 29 9.68 9.15 -19.10
C PRO A 29 8.30 9.60 -18.58
N GLY A 30 8.04 9.41 -17.29
CA GLY A 30 6.76 9.74 -16.63
C GLY A 30 5.99 8.55 -16.03
N HIS A 31 6.58 7.35 -15.96
CA HIS A 31 5.89 6.18 -15.41
C HIS A 31 5.66 6.30 -13.90
N PHE A 32 4.41 6.55 -13.49
CA PHE A 32 3.98 6.36 -12.11
C PHE A 32 4.14 4.90 -11.77
N SER A 33 4.95 4.67 -10.76
CA SER A 33 5.37 3.35 -10.37
C SER A 33 4.32 2.80 -9.41
N LYS A 34 3.71 1.65 -9.72
CA LYS A 34 2.76 0.98 -8.82
C LYS A 34 3.40 -0.24 -8.17
N ILE A 35 2.93 -0.61 -6.99
CA ILE A 35 3.32 -1.87 -6.33
C ILE A 35 2.08 -2.65 -5.92
N LEU A 36 2.09 -3.96 -6.18
CA LEU A 36 1.08 -4.89 -5.71
C LEU A 36 1.41 -5.29 -4.28
N LEU A 37 0.60 -4.82 -3.33
CA LEU A 37 0.73 -5.20 -1.94
C LEU A 37 -0.34 -6.24 -1.59
N ARG A 38 0.12 -7.37 -1.06
CA ARG A 38 -0.78 -8.38 -0.49
C ARG A 38 -1.50 -7.80 0.73
N ALA A 39 -2.81 -7.98 0.80
CA ALA A 39 -3.58 -7.67 1.99
C ALA A 39 -3.21 -8.65 3.11
N HIS A 40 -2.94 -8.13 4.31
CA HIS A 40 -2.54 -8.95 5.47
C HIS A 40 -3.66 -9.92 5.93
N ARG A 41 -4.92 -9.71 5.51
CA ARG A 41 -6.09 -10.37 6.11
C ARG A 41 -6.65 -11.54 5.30
N LYS A 42 -6.30 -11.70 4.02
CA LYS A 42 -6.72 -12.85 3.19
C LYS A 42 -5.67 -13.16 2.13
N SER A 43 -5.38 -14.45 1.92
CA SER A 43 -4.51 -14.86 0.82
C SER A 43 -5.18 -14.59 -0.52
N GLY A 44 -4.48 -13.95 -1.46
CA GLY A 44 -4.97 -13.70 -2.81
C GLY A 44 -5.60 -12.32 -3.02
N GLU A 45 -5.86 -11.55 -1.95
CA GLU A 45 -6.25 -10.15 -2.08
C GLU A 45 -5.01 -9.27 -2.24
N PHE A 46 -4.89 -8.63 -3.40
CA PHE A 46 -3.85 -7.67 -3.72
C PHE A 46 -4.48 -6.31 -3.95
N ARG A 47 -3.71 -5.24 -3.70
CA ARG A 47 -4.08 -3.89 -4.08
C ARG A 47 -2.90 -3.18 -4.73
N GLU A 48 -3.19 -2.41 -5.76
CA GLU A 48 -2.22 -1.48 -6.33
C GLU A 48 -2.14 -0.24 -5.46
N VAL A 49 -0.93 0.19 -5.13
CA VAL A 49 -0.68 1.43 -4.37
C VAL A 49 0.31 2.28 -5.15
N PRO A 50 0.09 3.61 -5.23
CA PRO A 50 1.07 4.51 -5.81
C PRO A 50 2.39 4.43 -5.04
N LEU A 51 3.48 4.20 -5.76
CA LEU A 51 4.83 4.08 -5.22
C LEU A 51 5.70 5.18 -5.83
N PRO A 52 6.20 6.14 -5.03
CA PRO A 52 7.16 7.12 -5.52
C PRO A 52 8.41 6.45 -6.09
N ARG A 53 8.97 7.04 -7.15
CA ARG A 53 10.15 6.50 -7.85
C ARG A 53 11.34 6.28 -6.91
N SER A 54 11.63 7.24 -6.03
CA SER A 54 12.73 7.13 -5.06
C SER A 54 12.56 5.95 -4.10
N VAL A 55 11.32 5.63 -3.70
CA VAL A 55 11.03 4.49 -2.83
C VAL A 55 11.21 3.18 -3.59
N ARG A 56 10.79 3.13 -4.87
CA ARG A 56 11.07 1.98 -5.74
C ARG A 56 12.57 1.73 -5.86
N GLU A 57 13.33 2.75 -6.22
CA GLU A 57 14.79 2.64 -6.39
C GLU A 57 15.47 2.17 -5.10
N ALA A 58 15.00 2.66 -3.94
CA ALA A 58 15.49 2.20 -2.64
C ALA A 58 15.16 0.72 -2.37
N ILE A 59 13.96 0.26 -2.73
CA ILE A 59 13.56 -1.15 -2.62
C ILE A 59 14.41 -2.02 -3.56
N GLU A 60 14.60 -1.61 -4.80
CA GLU A 60 15.38 -2.33 -5.81
C GLU A 60 16.84 -2.46 -5.38
N CYS A 61 17.48 -1.37 -4.94
CA CYS A 61 18.84 -1.38 -4.39
C CYS A 61 18.96 -2.30 -3.15
N PHE A 62 17.95 -2.26 -2.27
CA PHE A 62 17.92 -3.16 -1.11
C PHE A 62 17.83 -4.63 -1.55
N VAL A 63 16.97 -4.94 -2.52
CA VAL A 63 16.78 -6.29 -3.07
C VAL A 63 18.02 -6.77 -3.80
N GLU A 64 18.72 -5.92 -4.54
CA GLU A 64 19.98 -6.27 -5.20
C GLU A 64 21.06 -6.62 -4.17
N LYS A 65 21.19 -5.80 -3.12
CA LYS A 65 22.21 -5.99 -2.08
C LYS A 65 21.94 -7.18 -1.15
N HIS A 66 20.67 -7.44 -0.85
CA HIS A 66 20.30 -8.40 0.19
C HIS A 66 19.55 -9.63 -0.36
N GLY A 67 18.96 -9.57 -1.54
CA GLY A 67 18.04 -10.58 -2.07
C GLY A 67 16.70 -10.60 -1.35
N THR A 68 15.79 -11.46 -1.81
CA THR A 68 14.48 -11.74 -1.18
C THR A 68 14.49 -13.06 -0.41
N THR A 69 13.43 -13.35 0.36
CA THR A 69 13.20 -14.73 0.83
C THR A 69 12.67 -15.62 -0.29
N ALA A 70 12.71 -16.94 -0.11
CA ALA A 70 12.06 -17.91 -1.00
C ALA A 70 10.55 -17.64 -1.16
N ASP A 71 9.92 -17.10 -0.10
CA ASP A 71 8.51 -16.70 -0.10
C ASP A 71 8.25 -15.29 -0.68
N GLY A 72 9.28 -14.61 -1.19
CA GLY A 72 9.16 -13.29 -1.83
C GLY A 72 9.10 -12.09 -0.88
N TYR A 73 9.48 -12.23 0.39
CA TYR A 73 9.56 -11.08 1.31
C TYR A 73 10.88 -10.31 1.12
N VAL A 74 10.78 -8.99 1.08
CA VAL A 74 11.94 -8.08 1.03
C VAL A 74 12.55 -7.91 2.43
N LEU A 75 11.72 -7.61 3.43
CA LEU A 75 12.19 -7.40 4.82
C LEU A 75 12.14 -8.70 5.62
N ARG A 76 13.32 -9.25 5.89
CA ARG A 76 13.48 -10.56 6.56
C ARG A 76 13.57 -10.42 8.07
N GLY A 77 12.93 -11.34 8.78
CA GLY A 77 13.16 -11.51 10.21
C GLY A 77 14.39 -12.39 10.43
N THR A 78 15.10 -12.20 11.55
CA THR A 78 16.25 -13.06 11.89
C THR A 78 15.83 -14.49 12.23
N ARG A 79 14.64 -14.66 12.80
CA ARG A 79 14.06 -15.96 13.20
C ARG A 79 12.65 -16.19 12.64
N ALA A 80 12.11 -15.22 11.91
CA ALA A 80 10.73 -15.22 11.43
C ALA A 80 10.70 -15.01 9.92
N LYS A 81 9.62 -15.51 9.29
CA LYS A 81 9.39 -15.44 7.84
C LYS A 81 9.55 -14.03 7.26
N HIS A 82 9.14 -13.01 8.02
CA HIS A 82 9.30 -11.61 7.69
C HIS A 82 9.50 -10.78 8.97
N MET A 83 9.97 -9.55 8.80
CA MET A 83 10.14 -8.62 9.93
C MET A 83 8.80 -8.32 10.60
N SER A 84 8.78 -8.30 11.94
CA SER A 84 7.59 -7.94 12.71
C SER A 84 7.39 -6.42 12.75
N HIS A 85 6.15 -5.98 12.96
CA HIS A 85 5.85 -4.56 13.12
C HIS A 85 6.61 -3.93 14.30
N GLY A 86 6.73 -4.64 15.43
CA GLY A 86 7.49 -4.17 16.59
C GLY A 86 8.97 -3.98 16.28
N THR A 87 9.57 -4.89 15.51
CA THR A 87 10.97 -4.78 15.07
C THR A 87 11.16 -3.55 14.17
N ILE A 88 10.23 -3.30 13.23
CA ILE A 88 10.29 -2.13 12.33
C ILE A 88 10.22 -0.84 13.16
N ASN A 89 9.26 -0.72 14.08
CA ASN A 89 9.15 0.44 14.97
C ASN A 89 10.41 0.65 15.80
N TYR A 90 10.95 -0.42 16.38
CA TYR A 90 12.18 -0.36 17.18
C TYR A 90 13.38 0.14 16.35
N ILE A 91 13.59 -0.42 15.14
CA ILE A 91 14.66 0.02 14.24
C ILE A 91 14.48 1.49 13.88
N TRP A 92 13.25 1.91 13.58
CA TRP A 92 12.94 3.30 13.27
C TRP A 92 13.35 4.23 14.41
N TYR A 93 12.87 4.01 15.64
CA TYR A 93 13.26 4.81 16.80
C TYR A 93 14.77 4.84 17.03
N ARG A 94 15.47 3.72 16.83
CA ARG A 94 16.93 3.67 16.99
C ARG A 94 17.71 4.45 15.94
N LYS A 95 17.10 4.79 14.80
CA LYS A 95 17.74 5.53 13.72
C LYS A 95 17.49 7.03 13.78
N LEU A 96 16.67 7.48 14.72
CA LEU A 96 16.27 8.88 14.88
C LEU A 96 17.25 9.73 15.71
N PRO A 97 17.97 9.20 16.73
CA PRO A 97 18.99 9.98 17.43
C PRO A 97 20.04 10.57 16.47
N GLY A 98 20.34 11.86 16.64
CA GLY A 98 21.27 12.60 15.77
C GLY A 98 20.66 13.09 14.45
N LYS A 99 19.35 12.93 14.26
CA LYS A 99 18.59 13.62 13.21
C LYS A 99 17.93 14.86 13.80
N ASP A 100 17.93 15.95 13.04
CA ASP A 100 17.20 17.17 13.37
C ASP A 100 15.71 16.98 13.07
N VAL A 101 15.07 16.12 13.87
CA VAL A 101 13.67 15.70 13.70
C VAL A 101 13.01 15.65 15.06
N ASP A 102 12.00 16.50 15.26
CA ASP A 102 11.11 16.41 16.40
C ASP A 102 10.03 15.35 16.15
N ILE A 103 9.83 14.46 17.13
CA ILE A 103 8.92 13.33 17.01
C ILE A 103 7.88 13.45 18.11
N PRO A 104 6.60 13.68 17.75
CA PRO A 104 5.52 13.71 18.70
C PRO A 104 5.45 12.45 19.55
N GLU A 105 5.11 12.62 20.83
CA GLU A 105 4.91 11.49 21.74
C GLU A 105 3.85 10.52 21.17
N GLY A 106 4.16 9.22 21.22
CA GLY A 106 3.29 8.18 20.69
C GLY A 106 3.30 8.01 19.16
N MET A 107 4.06 8.82 18.41
CA MET A 107 4.22 8.62 16.96
C MET A 107 4.98 7.33 16.67
N SER A 108 4.37 6.42 15.92
CA SER A 108 5.01 5.18 15.42
C SER A 108 5.12 5.19 13.90
N VAL A 109 5.69 4.14 13.30
CA VAL A 109 5.72 3.95 11.84
C VAL A 109 4.30 3.89 11.25
N TYR A 110 3.29 3.54 12.05
CA TYR A 110 1.89 3.63 11.64
C TYR A 110 1.46 5.07 11.33
N GLY A 111 2.11 6.08 11.91
CA GLY A 111 1.90 7.49 11.61
C GLY A 111 2.12 7.81 10.13
N TYR A 112 3.03 7.12 9.43
CA TYR A 112 3.23 7.31 7.99
C TYR A 112 2.01 6.91 7.16
N ARG A 113 1.17 5.98 7.65
CA ARG A 113 -0.10 5.64 7.01
C ARG A 113 -1.10 6.80 7.10
N HIS A 114 -1.13 7.50 8.23
CA HIS A 114 -1.94 8.72 8.39
C HIS A 114 -1.41 9.86 7.54
N PHE A 115 -0.09 10.06 7.52
CA PHE A 115 0.56 11.05 6.66
C PHE A 115 0.21 10.83 5.19
N PHE A 116 0.31 9.58 4.69
CA PHE A 116 -0.07 9.24 3.32
C PHE A 116 -1.51 9.67 2.99
N ALA A 117 -2.47 9.27 3.83
CA ALA A 117 -3.88 9.58 3.62
C ALA A 117 -4.15 11.09 3.67
N ALA A 118 -3.59 11.77 4.67
CA ALA A 118 -3.74 13.20 4.85
C ALA A 118 -3.18 13.97 3.66
N ASN A 119 -1.97 13.62 3.21
CA ASN A 119 -1.32 14.27 2.09
C ASN A 119 -2.09 14.06 0.78
N CYS A 120 -2.55 12.83 0.48
CA CYS A 120 -3.36 12.59 -0.71
C CYS A 120 -4.65 13.42 -0.70
N LEU A 121 -5.39 13.45 0.42
CA LEU A 121 -6.66 14.15 0.50
C LEU A 121 -6.50 15.67 0.46
N ALA A 122 -5.46 16.21 1.09
CA ALA A 122 -5.13 17.64 1.01
C ALA A 122 -4.83 18.10 -0.44
N HIS A 123 -4.32 17.19 -1.28
CA HIS A 123 -4.04 17.42 -2.69
C HIS A 123 -5.18 16.99 -3.64
N ASN A 124 -6.42 16.88 -3.14
CA ASN A 124 -7.62 16.56 -3.91
C ASN A 124 -7.60 15.18 -4.59
N ILE A 125 -6.80 14.22 -4.10
CA ILE A 125 -6.92 12.84 -4.55
C ILE A 125 -8.27 12.28 -4.06
N PRO A 126 -9.05 11.58 -4.91
CA PRO A 126 -10.35 11.05 -4.53
C PRO A 126 -10.28 10.17 -3.28
N ILE A 127 -11.21 10.38 -2.35
CA ILE A 127 -11.26 9.62 -1.10
C ILE A 127 -11.52 8.12 -1.31
N THR A 128 -12.18 7.77 -2.41
CA THR A 128 -12.39 6.39 -2.86
C THR A 128 -11.06 5.69 -3.10
N ASP A 129 -10.16 6.33 -3.86
CA ASP A 129 -8.87 5.77 -4.25
C ASP A 129 -7.97 5.65 -3.02
N VAL A 130 -7.95 6.68 -2.18
CA VAL A 130 -7.20 6.65 -0.92
C VAL A 130 -7.71 5.52 -0.01
N ALA A 131 -9.03 5.33 0.11
CA ALA A 131 -9.60 4.24 0.90
C ALA A 131 -9.20 2.85 0.36
N GLU A 132 -9.20 2.68 -0.96
CA GLU A 132 -8.76 1.46 -1.63
C GLU A 132 -7.28 1.17 -1.39
N TRP A 133 -6.39 2.15 -1.60
CA TRP A 133 -4.95 1.99 -1.37
C TRP A 133 -4.63 1.68 0.10
N MET A 134 -5.40 2.24 1.02
CA MET A 134 -5.31 1.94 2.44
C MET A 134 -5.84 0.54 2.78
N GLY A 135 -6.67 -0.05 1.93
CA GLY A 135 -7.32 -1.35 2.18
C GLY A 135 -8.43 -1.26 3.22
N HIS A 136 -9.16 -0.15 3.25
CA HIS A 136 -10.35 -0.03 4.09
C HIS A 136 -11.54 -0.75 3.43
N LYS A 137 -12.24 -1.59 4.19
CA LYS A 137 -13.43 -2.32 3.70
C LYS A 137 -14.62 -1.40 3.42
N SER A 138 -14.64 -0.24 4.06
CA SER A 138 -15.67 0.79 3.88
C SER A 138 -15.00 2.14 3.82
N ILE A 139 -15.44 2.96 2.87
CA ILE A 139 -15.02 4.36 2.70
C ILE A 139 -15.35 5.18 3.95
N GLU A 140 -16.39 4.79 4.70
CA GLU A 140 -16.81 5.46 5.94
C GLU A 140 -15.66 5.55 6.96
N VAL A 141 -14.80 4.54 7.02
CA VAL A 141 -13.61 4.57 7.90
C VAL A 141 -12.68 5.71 7.50
N THR A 142 -12.36 5.84 6.21
CA THR A 142 -11.53 6.92 5.68
C THR A 142 -12.22 8.27 5.89
N PHE A 143 -13.50 8.37 5.55
CA PHE A 143 -14.27 9.59 5.64
C PHE A 143 -14.33 10.11 7.08
N ARG A 144 -14.69 9.25 8.05
CA ARG A 144 -14.79 9.65 9.46
C ARG A 144 -13.47 10.19 10.01
N ILE A 145 -12.35 9.60 9.61
CA ILE A 145 -11.02 10.00 10.09
C ILE A 145 -10.56 11.29 9.39
N TYR A 146 -10.74 11.41 8.07
CA TYR A 146 -10.04 12.43 7.28
C TYR A 146 -10.92 13.50 6.62
N ARG A 147 -12.25 13.45 6.76
CA ARG A 147 -13.17 14.43 6.13
C ARG A 147 -12.82 15.90 6.39
N HIS A 148 -12.17 16.18 7.50
CA HIS A 148 -11.78 17.54 7.90
C HIS A 148 -10.62 18.10 7.05
N LEU A 149 -9.89 17.25 6.33
CA LEU A 149 -8.81 17.63 5.41
C LEU A 149 -9.32 17.90 4.00
N MET A 150 -10.57 17.53 3.70
CA MET A 150 -11.17 17.77 2.41
C MET A 150 -11.55 19.24 2.29
N PRO A 151 -11.15 19.95 1.22
CA PRO A 151 -11.47 21.36 1.05
C PRO A 151 -12.98 21.62 1.12
N ALA A 152 -13.38 22.68 1.81
CA ALA A 152 -14.78 23.10 1.86
C ALA A 152 -15.32 23.33 0.44
N SER A 153 -16.38 22.61 0.09
CA SER A 153 -16.81 22.46 -1.30
C SER A 153 -17.83 23.51 -1.74
N ILE A 154 -18.64 24.06 -0.85
CA ILE A 154 -19.80 24.89 -1.25
C ILE A 154 -19.35 26.15 -2.02
N GLY A 155 -18.46 26.97 -1.43
CA GLY A 155 -18.00 28.20 -2.10
C GLY A 155 -17.13 27.94 -3.34
N ARG A 156 -16.41 26.82 -3.38
CA ARG A 156 -15.64 26.41 -4.57
C ARG A 156 -16.56 25.93 -5.69
N ALA A 157 -17.58 25.14 -5.34
CA ALA A 157 -18.56 24.62 -6.27
C ALA A 157 -19.38 25.75 -6.90
N ALA A 158 -19.84 26.72 -6.09
CA ALA A 158 -20.54 27.90 -6.60
C ALA A 158 -19.71 28.63 -7.68
N ARG A 159 -18.44 28.95 -7.38
CA ARG A 159 -17.56 29.63 -8.35
C ARG A 159 -17.30 28.83 -9.62
N LEU A 160 -17.14 27.51 -9.51
CA LEU A 160 -16.92 26.65 -10.67
C LEU A 160 -18.16 26.62 -11.58
N LEU A 161 -19.35 26.51 -10.98
CA LEU A 161 -20.61 26.52 -11.72
C LEU A 161 -20.86 27.88 -12.38
N ASP A 162 -20.59 28.98 -11.68
CA ASP A 162 -20.72 30.34 -12.23
C ASP A 162 -19.80 30.54 -13.45
N GLN A 163 -18.54 30.07 -13.35
CA GLN A 163 -17.58 30.15 -14.44
C GLN A 163 -18.05 29.39 -15.68
N GLU A 164 -18.45 28.12 -15.53
CA GLU A 164 -18.89 27.32 -16.69
C GLU A 164 -20.17 27.85 -17.32
N LEU A 165 -21.14 28.30 -16.52
CA LEU A 165 -22.37 28.91 -17.06
C LEU A 165 -22.08 30.20 -17.82
N HIS A 166 -21.11 31.01 -17.37
CA HIS A 166 -20.68 32.20 -18.08
C HIS A 166 -19.97 31.86 -19.39
N ASP A 167 -19.07 30.86 -19.39
CA ASP A 167 -18.33 30.45 -20.58
C ASP A 167 -19.24 29.83 -21.66
N LEU A 168 -20.35 29.19 -21.27
CA LEU A 168 -21.38 28.67 -22.19
C LEU A 168 -22.29 29.76 -22.78
N ALA A 169 -22.37 30.92 -22.13
CA ALA A 169 -23.22 32.03 -22.56
C ALA A 169 -22.50 33.05 -23.46
N ALA A 170 -21.18 32.93 -23.63
CA ALA A 170 -20.32 33.77 -24.46
C ALA A 170 -20.09 33.15 -25.85
#